data_AF-A0A2V8LE80-F1
#
_entry.id   AF-A0A2V8LE80-F1
#
_cell.length_a   1.000
_cell.length_b   1.000
_cell.length_c   1.000
_cell.angle_alpha   90.00
_cell.angle_beta   90.00
_cell.angle_gamma   90.00
#
_symmetry.space_group_name_H-M   'P 1'
#
loop_
_entity.id
_entity.type
_entity.pdbx_description
1 polymer ?
#
loop_
_entity_poly.entity_id
_entity_poly.type
_entity_poly.pdbx_seq_one_letter_code
_entity_poly.pdbx_strand_id
1 'polypeptide(L)' 'MNAVKIVKTVVLSFVVAGVMLLGASQTSSAGNRCTDHCADRYKVAKDACKLIPFKTERKICERRAKEAKNDCKHRCR' A
#
# COMPACT_ATOMS: atom_id res chain seq x y z
N MET A 1 35.45 10.98 12.47
CA MET A 1 34.04 11.26 12.10
C MET A 1 33.48 10.19 11.14
N ASN A 2 33.64 8.89 11.45
CA ASN A 2 33.25 7.79 10.55
C ASN A 2 32.20 6.83 11.16
N ALA A 3 32.02 6.81 12.48
CA ALA A 3 31.07 5.91 13.15
C ALA A 3 29.59 6.26 12.87
N VAL A 4 29.27 7.55 12.73
CA VAL A 4 27.88 8.03 12.51
C VAL A 4 27.33 7.61 11.15
N LYS A 5 28.22 7.46 10.14
CA LYS A 5 27.83 7.02 8.78
C LYS A 5 27.43 5.54 8.76
N ILE A 6 28.16 4.70 9.49
CA ILE A 6 27.92 3.25 9.54
C ILE A 6 26.59 2.95 10.24
N VAL A 7 26.30 3.63 11.35
CA VAL A 7 25.02 3.45 12.08
C VAL A 7 23.82 3.85 11.21
N LYS A 8 23.92 4.95 10.45
CA LYS A 8 22.87 5.37 9.50
C LYS A 8 22.61 4.32 8.41
N THR A 9 23.66 3.70 7.86
CA THR A 9 23.52 2.70 6.78
C THR A 9 22.91 1.39 7.26
N VAL A 10 23.23 0.97 8.49
CA VAL A 10 22.64 -0.24 9.09
C VAL A 10 21.16 -0.01 9.38
N VAL A 11 20.79 1.12 10.00
CA VAL A 11 19.39 1.45 10.30
C VAL A 11 18.56 1.55 9.02
N LEU A 12 19.09 2.16 7.95
CA LEU A 12 18.37 2.26 6.67
C LEU A 12 18.12 0.87 6.04
N SER A 13 19.08 -0.05 6.16
CA SER A 13 18.95 -1.40 5.60
C SER A 13 17.88 -2.24 6.31
N PHE A 14 17.73 -2.08 7.64
CA PHE A 14 16.67 -2.76 8.39
C PHE A 14 15.27 -2.21 8.06
N VAL A 15 15.13 -0.90 7.82
CA VAL A 15 13.85 -0.29 7.41
C VAL A 15 13.41 -0.76 6.02
N VAL A 16 14.35 -0.88 5.07
CA VAL A 16 14.04 -1.37 3.71
C VAL A 16 13.63 -2.84 3.72
N ALA A 17 14.24 -3.67 4.56
CA ALA A 17 13.86 -5.08 4.72
C ALA A 17 12.45 -5.24 5.35
N GLY A 18 12.09 -4.39 6.32
CA GLY A 18 10.76 -4.39 6.93
C GLY A 18 9.64 -4.00 5.96
N VAL A 19 9.89 -3.08 5.03
CA VAL A 19 8.90 -2.66 4.01
C VAL A 19 8.65 -3.76 2.98
N MET A 20 9.63 -4.62 2.68
CA MET A 20 9.47 -5.72 1.72
C MET A 20 8.65 -6.90 2.26
N LEU A 21 8.61 -7.10 3.58
CA LEU A 21 7.83 -8.17 4.21
C LEU A 21 6.33 -7.85 4.36
N LEU A 22 5.93 -6.57 4.24
CA LEU A 22 4.52 -6.17 4.21
C LEU A 22 3.83 -6.45 2.86
N GLY A 23 4.56 -7.00 1.87
CA GLY A 23 4.04 -7.34 0.55
C GLY A 23 3.56 -8.78 0.37
N ALA A 24 3.64 -9.63 1.40
CA ALA A 24 3.43 -11.07 1.27
C ALA A 24 2.18 -11.59 2.02
N SER A 25 1.03 -10.93 1.90
CA SER A 25 -0.26 -11.52 2.30
C SER A 25 -0.81 -12.38 1.15
N GLN A 26 -0.40 -13.65 1.15
CA GLN A 26 -1.06 -14.69 0.36
C GLN A 26 -2.48 -14.91 0.92
N THR A 27 -3.52 -14.61 0.13
CA THR A 27 -4.88 -15.10 0.39
C THR A 27 -5.35 -15.90 -0.81
N SER A 28 -5.36 -17.21 -0.61
CA SER A 28 -5.93 -18.22 -1.47
C SER A 28 -7.46 -18.12 -1.42
N SER A 29 -8.06 -17.50 -2.42
CA SER A 29 -9.47 -17.67 -2.75
C SER A 29 -9.55 -17.92 -4.25
N ALA A 30 -10.51 -18.74 -4.71
CA ALA A 30 -10.74 -19.03 -6.12
C ALA A 30 -11.31 -17.81 -6.89
N GLY A 31 -10.73 -16.62 -6.66
CA GLY A 31 -10.93 -15.39 -7.40
C GLY A 31 -9.65 -15.04 -8.15
N ASN A 32 -9.77 -14.36 -9.30
CA ASN A 32 -8.62 -13.93 -10.09
C ASN A 32 -7.59 -13.21 -9.20
N ARG A 33 -6.42 -13.83 -8.97
CA ARG A 33 -5.36 -13.33 -8.05
C ARG A 33 -5.03 -11.86 -8.30
N CYS A 34 -5.10 -11.43 -9.56
CA CYS A 34 -4.88 -10.04 -9.95
C CYS A 34 -5.96 -9.09 -9.39
N THR A 35 -7.24 -9.46 -9.50
CA THR A 35 -8.34 -8.65 -8.95
C THR A 35 -8.35 -8.61 -7.43
N ASP A 36 -7.98 -9.72 -6.79
CA ASP A 36 -7.88 -9.82 -5.33
C ASP A 36 -6.78 -8.88 -4.80
N HIS A 37 -5.59 -8.91 -5.43
CA HIS A 37 -4.51 -7.96 -5.15
C HIS A 37 -4.95 -6.50 -5.33
N CYS A 38 -5.70 -6.17 -6.38
CA CYS A 38 -6.25 -4.82 -6.55
C CYS A 38 -7.24 -4.44 -5.43
N ALA A 39 -8.01 -5.40 -4.91
CA ALA A 39 -8.94 -5.16 -3.82
C ALA A 39 -8.20 -4.95 -2.48
N ASP A 40 -7.12 -5.68 -2.24
CA ASP A 40 -6.29 -5.55 -1.04
C ASP A 40 -5.61 -4.17 -0.99
N ARG A 41 -4.96 -3.76 -2.09
CA ARG A 41 -4.39 -2.42 -2.24
C ARG A 41 -5.42 -1.31 -1.99
N TYR A 42 -6.65 -1.50 -2.48
CA TYR A 42 -7.73 -0.55 -2.23
C TYR A 42 -8.12 -0.45 -0.77
N LYS A 43 -8.14 -1.57 -0.01
CA LYS A 43 -8.45 -1.55 1.43
C LYS A 43 -7.45 -0.69 2.18
N VAL A 44 -6.15 -0.92 1.95
CA VAL A 44 -5.07 -0.15 2.58
C VAL A 44 -5.20 1.35 2.26
N ALA A 45 -5.39 1.70 0.98
CA ALA A 45 -5.55 3.10 0.57
C ALA A 45 -6.80 3.74 1.19
N LYS A 46 -7.93 3.02 1.24
CA LYS A 46 -9.17 3.50 1.85
C LYS A 46 -9.01 3.74 3.35
N ASP A 47 -8.31 2.86 4.06
CA ASP A 47 -8.07 3.02 5.49
C ASP A 47 -7.17 4.20 5.78
N ALA A 48 -6.15 4.46 4.94
CA ALA A 48 -5.37 5.69 5.01
C ALA A 48 -6.25 6.95 4.80
N CYS A 49 -7.20 6.92 3.84
CA CYS A 49 -8.13 8.03 3.63
C CYS A 49 -9.02 8.30 4.86
N LYS A 50 -9.39 7.28 5.65
CA LYS A 50 -10.21 7.44 6.85
C LYS A 50 -9.53 8.27 7.93
N LEU A 51 -8.20 8.31 7.95
CA LEU A 51 -7.40 9.10 8.89
C LEU A 51 -7.48 10.61 8.60
N ILE A 52 -7.97 11.01 7.41
CA ILE A 52 -8.12 12.42 7.05
C ILE A 52 -9.30 13.02 7.83
N PRO A 53 -9.07 14.05 8.68
CA PRO A 53 -10.12 14.62 9.52
C PRO A 53 -11.13 15.43 8.71
N PHE A 54 -10.70 16.03 7.60
CA PHE A 54 -11.57 16.83 6.74
C PHE A 54 -12.41 15.96 5.80
N LYS A 55 -13.74 16.07 5.93
CA LYS A 55 -14.70 15.26 5.16
C LYS A 55 -14.53 15.40 3.64
N THR A 56 -14.24 16.61 3.15
CA THR A 56 -14.06 16.88 1.72
C THR A 56 -12.81 16.20 1.18
N GLU A 57 -11.68 16.37 1.86
CA GLU A 57 -10.41 15.75 1.47
C GLU A 57 -10.47 14.22 1.59
N ARG A 58 -11.14 13.70 2.63
CA ARG A 58 -11.41 12.27 2.76
C ARG A 58 -12.18 11.72 1.57
N LYS A 59 -13.26 12.39 1.14
CA LYS A 59 -14.04 11.97 -0.03
C LYS A 59 -13.22 12.00 -1.31
N ILE A 60 -12.34 12.98 -1.48
CA ILE A 60 -11.44 13.08 -2.63
C ILE A 60 -10.45 11.91 -2.62
N CYS A 61 -9.87 11.61 -1.46
CA CYS A 61 -8.97 10.48 -1.28
C CYS A 61 -9.65 9.14 -1.59
N GLU A 62 -10.84 8.89 -1.01
CA GLU A 62 -11.60 7.66 -1.25
C GLU A 62 -11.99 7.49 -2.73
N ARG A 63 -12.33 8.59 -3.42
CA ARG A 63 -12.62 8.58 -4.85
C ARG A 63 -11.40 8.18 -5.67
N ARG A 64 -10.25 8.80 -5.43
CA ARG A 64 -8.98 8.45 -6.10
C ARG A 64 -8.57 7.00 -5.82
N ALA A 65 -8.73 6.53 -4.60
CA ALA A 65 -8.46 5.12 -4.26
C ALA A 65 -9.37 4.16 -5.04
N LYS A 66 -10.65 4.52 -5.23
CA LYS A 66 -11.60 3.75 -6.03
C LYS A 66 -11.25 3.75 -7.52
N GLU A 67 -10.85 4.89 -8.06
CA GLU A 67 -10.36 5.01 -9.45
C GLU A 67 -9.12 4.14 -9.68
N ALA A 68 -8.14 4.20 -8.78
CA ALA A 68 -6.94 3.36 -8.84
C ALA A 68 -7.25 1.86 -8.79
N LYS A 69 -8.23 1.44 -7.96
CA LYS A 69 -8.73 0.06 -7.95
C LYS A 69 -9.31 -0.35 -9.30
N ASN A 70 -10.13 0.52 -9.89
CA ASN A 70 -10.78 0.24 -11.17
C ASN A 70 -9.75 0.14 -12.30
N ASP A 71 -8.77 1.04 -12.34
CA ASP A 71 -7.66 0.98 -13.28
C ASP A 71 -6.85 -0.31 -13.12
N CYS A 72 -6.50 -0.67 -11.88
CA CYS A 72 -5.83 -1.93 -11.56
C CYS A 72 -6.62 -3.14 -12.07
N LYS A 73 -7.93 -3.17 -11.81
CA LYS A 73 -8.81 -4.24 -12.31
C LYS A 73 -8.92 -4.25 -13.83
N HIS A 74 -8.88 -3.09 -14.48
CA HIS A 74 -8.92 -2.99 -15.94
C HIS A 74 -7.68 -3.63 -16.57
N ARG A 75 -6.51 -3.43 -15.97
CA ARG A 75 -5.25 -4.07 -16.40
C ARG A 75 -5.20 -5.59 -16.17
N CYS A 76 -6.08 -6.12 -15.33
CA CYS A 76 -6.19 -7.56 -15.07
C CYS A 76 -7.04 -8.31 -16.10
N ARG A 77 -7.63 -7.61 -17.07
CA ARG A 77 -8.63 -8.14 -18.00
C ARG A 77 -8.06 -8.32 -19.40
#